data_AF-A0A2C1L233-F1
#
_entry.id   AF-A0A2C1L233-F1
#
_cell.length_a   1.000
_cell.length_b   1.000
_cell.length_c   1.000
_cell.angle_alpha   90.00
_cell.angle_beta   90.00
_cell.angle_gamma   90.00
#
_symmetry.space_group_name_H-M   'P 1'
#
loop_
_entity.id
_entity.type
_entity.pdbx_description
1 polymer ?
#
loop_
_entity_poly.entity_id
_entity_poly.type
_entity_poly.pdbx_seq_one_letter_code
_entity_poly.pdbx_strand_id
1 'polypeptide(L)'
;MFSRSAVEDRIDSVVSRSSVKVEEKGNGNKLKVEDFTKEILETKPMNSPIPEKWYKKGGSISIEDNGTWTYTNKSGVSVRYPGGYPDFTPFIHPNVKPVKIEVHSPKNNPKDFENANQAAGLTKDTDPPIIDIRRPPDGYTWHHHEDGRTMMLVDEDIHREFRHIGGQSKVNGKNK
;
A
#
# COMPACT_ATOMS: atom_id res chain seq x y z
N MET A 1 9.40 48.79 -52.44
CA MET A 1 9.31 49.79 -51.36
C MET A 1 9.29 49.05 -50.03
N PHE A 2 10.10 49.56 -49.09
CA PHE A 2 10.47 49.00 -47.78
C PHE A 2 9.24 48.77 -46.86
N SER A 3 9.22 47.78 -45.96
CA SER A 3 9.92 47.87 -44.67
C SER A 3 10.06 46.51 -43.96
N ARG A 4 11.18 46.36 -43.22
CA ARG A 4 11.51 45.29 -42.26
C ARG A 4 11.18 45.75 -40.84
N SER A 5 10.73 44.84 -39.96
CA SER A 5 10.86 44.88 -38.48
C SER A 5 10.18 43.60 -37.93
N ALA A 6 10.90 42.55 -37.50
CA ALA A 6 11.58 42.35 -36.22
C ALA A 6 10.63 42.27 -35.01
N VAL A 7 10.37 41.05 -34.52
CA VAL A 7 10.25 40.71 -33.09
C VAL A 7 10.44 39.20 -32.93
N GLU A 8 11.62 38.86 -32.40
CA GLU A 8 12.00 37.58 -31.83
C GLU A 8 11.33 37.34 -30.46
N ASP A 9 11.37 36.06 -30.05
CA ASP A 9 11.32 35.53 -28.68
C ASP A 9 10.02 35.63 -27.86
N ARG A 10 9.44 34.43 -27.63
CA ARG A 10 8.55 34.01 -26.52
C ARG A 10 8.05 32.59 -26.90
N ILE A 11 8.23 31.49 -26.19
CA ILE A 11 8.53 31.20 -24.78
C ILE A 11 8.90 29.71 -24.69
N ASP A 12 10.17 29.36 -24.47
CA ASP A 12 10.52 28.05 -23.90
C ASP A 12 10.25 28.11 -22.39
N SER A 13 9.11 27.56 -21.98
CA SER A 13 8.69 27.46 -20.57
C SER A 13 8.77 26.01 -20.09
N VAL A 14 9.98 25.65 -19.64
CA VAL A 14 10.26 24.91 -18.41
C VAL A 14 9.06 24.23 -17.74
N VAL A 15 9.04 22.90 -17.76
CA VAL A 15 8.81 22.12 -16.53
C VAL A 15 9.84 21.00 -16.50
N SER A 16 11.00 21.36 -15.95
CA SER A 16 11.97 20.42 -15.42
C SER A 16 11.23 19.51 -14.43
N ARG A 17 11.23 18.20 -14.65
CA ARG A 17 10.73 17.20 -13.69
C ARG A 17 11.61 17.26 -12.45
N SER A 18 11.31 18.19 -11.56
CA SER A 18 11.83 18.24 -10.21
C SER A 18 11.37 16.95 -9.53
N SER A 19 12.32 16.07 -9.24
CA SER A 19 12.14 14.97 -8.30
C SER A 19 11.60 15.57 -7.00
N VAL A 20 10.31 15.35 -6.73
CA VAL A 20 9.73 15.68 -5.44
C VAL A 20 10.44 14.79 -4.42
N LYS A 21 11.37 15.39 -3.68
CA LYS A 21 11.83 14.83 -2.41
C LYS A 21 10.61 14.80 -1.50
N VAL A 22 10.03 13.62 -1.34
CA VAL A 22 9.10 13.36 -0.25
C VAL A 22 9.91 13.51 1.04
N GLU A 23 9.62 14.55 1.81
CA GLU A 23 10.19 14.73 3.15
C GLU A 23 9.74 13.58 4.05
N GLU A 24 10.69 12.77 4.52
CA GLU A 24 10.48 11.80 5.60
C GLU A 24 10.13 12.57 6.89
N LYS A 25 8.84 12.78 7.15
CA LYS A 25 8.36 13.10 8.50
C LYS A 25 7.98 11.82 9.24
N GLY A 26 8.98 11.01 9.53
CA GLY A 26 8.86 9.85 10.43
C GLY A 26 9.83 10.03 11.58
N ASN A 27 9.32 10.20 12.80
CA ASN A 27 10.10 10.30 14.03
C ASN A 27 10.66 8.92 14.48
N GLY A 28 11.02 8.07 13.51
CA GLY A 28 11.44 6.68 13.74
C GLY A 28 12.93 6.52 13.50
N ASN A 29 13.59 5.76 14.37
CA ASN A 29 15.01 5.47 14.23
C ASN A 29 15.20 4.46 13.10
N LYS A 30 15.93 4.86 12.04
CA LYS A 30 16.30 3.97 10.94
C LYS A 30 17.29 2.93 11.44
N LEU A 31 16.93 1.66 11.29
CA LEU A 31 17.76 0.54 11.72
C LEU A 31 18.70 0.09 10.60
N LYS A 32 19.76 -0.61 10.98
CA LYS A 32 20.61 -1.43 10.11
C LYS A 32 20.28 -2.91 10.32
N VAL A 33 20.83 -3.77 9.46
CA VAL A 33 20.57 -5.22 9.53
C VAL A 33 21.06 -5.81 10.86
N GLU A 34 22.16 -5.28 11.39
CA GLU A 34 22.80 -5.73 12.62
C GLU A 34 21.99 -5.36 13.88
N ASP A 35 21.10 -4.38 13.78
CA ASP A 35 20.31 -3.91 14.92
C ASP A 35 19.15 -4.85 15.26
N PHE A 36 18.77 -5.78 14.37
CA PHE A 36 17.65 -6.71 14.58
C PHE A 36 18.02 -7.85 15.54
N THR A 37 18.13 -7.54 16.83
CA THR A 37 18.25 -8.54 17.89
C THR A 37 16.98 -9.39 18.01
N LYS A 38 17.06 -10.50 18.74
CA LYS A 38 15.91 -11.38 18.99
C LYS A 38 14.75 -10.60 19.64
N GLU A 39 15.07 -9.73 20.60
CA GLU A 39 14.11 -8.90 21.33
C GLU A 39 13.40 -7.91 20.39
N ILE A 40 14.12 -7.29 19.46
CA ILE A 40 13.48 -6.41 18.45
C ILE A 40 12.57 -7.23 17.54
N LEU A 41 13.02 -8.39 17.08
CA LEU A 41 12.22 -9.26 16.20
C LEU A 41 10.93 -9.78 16.87
N GLU A 42 10.89 -9.90 18.19
CA GLU A 42 9.67 -10.22 18.95
C GLU A 42 8.60 -9.11 18.86
N THR A 43 9.00 -7.85 18.62
CA THR A 43 8.07 -6.71 18.43
C THR A 43 7.58 -6.56 16.99
N LYS A 44 8.10 -7.37 16.06
CA LYS A 44 7.82 -7.25 14.64
C LYS A 44 6.34 -7.49 14.34
N PRO A 45 5.67 -6.65 13.52
CA PRO A 45 4.29 -6.86 13.11
C PRO A 45 4.08 -8.25 12.53
N MET A 46 3.01 -8.92 12.96
CA MET A 46 2.72 -10.27 12.52
C MET A 46 2.67 -10.34 11.00
N ASN A 47 3.33 -11.36 10.45
CA ASN A 47 3.46 -11.63 9.03
C ASN A 47 4.19 -10.57 8.19
N SER A 48 4.47 -9.33 8.64
CA SER A 48 5.20 -8.30 7.86
C SER A 48 6.53 -8.78 7.22
N PRO A 49 7.11 -8.06 6.24
CA PRO A 49 8.33 -8.53 5.56
C PRO A 49 9.46 -8.88 6.53
N ILE A 50 10.22 -9.94 6.22
CA ILE A 50 11.37 -10.34 7.04
C ILE A 50 12.48 -9.29 6.87
N PRO A 51 13.01 -8.67 7.95
CA PRO A 51 14.00 -7.59 7.84
C PRO A 51 15.16 -7.91 6.91
N GLU A 52 15.84 -9.04 7.11
CA GLU A 52 16.97 -9.46 6.28
C GLU A 52 16.62 -9.53 4.78
N LYS A 53 15.45 -10.08 4.43
CA LYS A 53 14.98 -10.16 3.04
C LYS A 53 14.61 -8.79 2.48
N TRP A 54 14.10 -7.90 3.33
CA TRP A 54 13.73 -6.54 2.95
C TRP A 54 14.95 -5.71 2.58
N TYR A 55 16.00 -5.75 3.42
CA TYR A 55 17.27 -5.10 3.12
C TYR A 55 17.94 -5.68 1.87
N LYS A 56 17.90 -7.00 1.66
CA LYS A 56 18.41 -7.64 0.43
C LYS A 56 17.73 -7.13 -0.85
N LYS A 57 16.49 -6.64 -0.77
CA LYS A 57 15.78 -6.01 -1.89
C LYS A 57 16.09 -4.51 -2.06
N GLY A 58 16.97 -3.95 -1.24
CA GLY A 58 17.29 -2.52 -1.21
C GLY A 58 16.31 -1.68 -0.39
N GLY A 59 15.47 -2.30 0.44
CA GLY A 59 14.58 -1.59 1.35
C GLY A 59 15.27 -1.20 2.66
N SER A 60 14.58 -0.40 3.46
CA SER A 60 14.97 -0.06 4.84
C SER A 60 13.79 -0.16 5.79
N ILE A 61 14.10 -0.23 7.09
CA ILE A 61 13.11 -0.32 8.16
C ILE A 61 13.44 0.73 9.23
N SER A 62 12.41 1.39 9.75
CA SER A 62 12.50 2.21 10.96
C SER A 62 11.45 1.76 11.97
N ILE A 63 11.73 2.01 13.24
CA ILE A 63 10.79 1.78 14.34
C ILE A 63 10.65 3.09 15.12
N GLU A 64 9.42 3.53 15.31
CA GLU A 64 9.08 4.68 16.16
C GLU A 64 9.06 4.28 17.64
N ASP A 65 9.20 5.25 18.56
CA ASP A 65 9.21 5.00 20.01
C ASP A 65 7.95 4.28 20.53
N ASN A 66 6.82 4.42 19.83
CA ASN A 66 5.56 3.73 20.13
C ASN A 66 5.51 2.27 19.63
N GLY A 67 6.60 1.75 19.04
CA GLY A 67 6.67 0.41 18.46
C GLY A 67 6.10 0.28 17.05
N THR A 68 5.77 1.39 16.37
CA THR A 68 5.31 1.35 14.98
C THR A 68 6.46 1.08 14.03
N TRP A 69 6.39 -0.05 13.33
CA TRP A 69 7.35 -0.38 12.28
C TRP A 69 6.98 0.30 10.97
N THR A 70 7.97 0.80 10.26
CA THR A 70 7.82 1.33 8.90
C THR A 70 8.77 0.59 7.97
N TYR A 71 8.24 0.08 6.87
CA TYR A 71 9.02 -0.53 5.80
C TYR A 71 9.05 0.43 4.63
N THR A 72 10.23 0.76 4.14
CA THR A 72 10.44 1.57 2.94
C THR A 72 11.10 0.71 1.87
N ASN A 73 10.50 0.60 0.68
CA ASN A 73 11.07 -0.18 -0.42
C ASN A 73 12.19 0.61 -1.13
N LYS A 74 12.88 -0.05 -2.08
CA LYS A 74 13.96 0.57 -2.87
C LYS A 74 13.53 1.79 -3.69
N SER A 75 12.23 1.92 -3.99
CA SER A 75 11.64 3.01 -4.75
C SER A 75 11.23 4.19 -3.86
N GLY A 76 11.41 4.08 -2.53
CA GLY A 76 11.04 5.12 -1.57
C GLY A 76 9.59 5.07 -1.11
N VAL A 77 8.83 4.03 -1.46
CA VAL A 77 7.46 3.85 -0.95
C VAL A 77 7.51 3.31 0.46
N SER A 78 6.74 3.90 1.38
CA SER A 78 6.70 3.51 2.79
C SER A 78 5.31 3.05 3.23
N VAL A 79 5.26 1.95 3.98
CA VAL A 79 4.04 1.48 4.67
C VAL A 79 4.36 1.35 6.16
N ARG A 80 3.52 1.99 6.99
CA ARG A 80 3.57 1.93 8.46
C ARG A 80 2.73 0.77 8.96
N TYR A 81 3.09 0.23 10.12
CA TYR A 81 2.40 -0.88 10.76
C TYR A 81 1.94 -0.53 12.19
N PRO A 82 1.09 0.49 12.38
CA PRO A 82 0.56 0.83 13.70
C PRO A 82 -0.22 -0.35 14.29
N GLY A 83 0.03 -0.68 15.55
CA GLY A 83 -0.61 -1.84 16.20
C GLY A 83 -0.33 -3.19 15.52
N GLY A 84 0.64 -3.25 14.61
CA GLY A 84 0.97 -4.45 13.85
C GLY A 84 0.23 -4.63 12.51
N TYR A 85 -0.60 -3.66 12.08
CA TYR A 85 -1.40 -3.75 10.85
C TYR A 85 -0.92 -2.74 9.80
N PRO A 86 -0.81 -3.13 8.52
CA PRO A 86 -0.34 -2.22 7.48
C PRO A 86 -1.34 -1.08 7.26
N ASP A 87 -0.87 0.15 7.36
CA ASP A 87 -1.63 1.33 6.98
C ASP A 87 -1.54 1.56 5.47
N PHE A 88 -2.55 1.06 4.76
CA PHE A 88 -2.69 1.25 3.31
C PHE A 88 -3.45 2.51 2.92
N THR A 89 -3.82 3.38 3.87
CA THR A 89 -4.58 4.62 3.59
C THR A 89 -4.01 5.46 2.44
N PRO A 90 -2.68 5.65 2.31
CA PRO A 90 -2.10 6.43 1.22
C PRO A 90 -2.21 5.77 -0.18
N PHE A 91 -2.58 4.49 -0.23
CA PHE A 91 -2.57 3.66 -1.45
C PHE A 91 -3.97 3.18 -1.85
N ILE A 92 -5.01 3.75 -1.22
CA ILE A 92 -6.40 3.53 -1.61
C ILE A 92 -6.66 4.18 -2.96
N HIS A 93 -7.46 3.54 -3.80
CA HIS A 93 -7.92 4.11 -5.07
C HIS A 93 -8.52 5.51 -4.85
N PRO A 94 -8.07 6.56 -5.56
CA PRO A 94 -8.45 7.94 -5.28
C PRO A 94 -9.97 8.20 -5.39
N ASN A 95 -10.65 7.47 -6.27
CA ASN A 95 -12.08 7.61 -6.52
C ASN A 95 -12.98 6.65 -5.73
N VAL A 96 -12.42 5.70 -4.95
CA VAL A 96 -13.21 4.69 -4.23
C VAL A 96 -12.97 4.84 -2.72
N LYS A 97 -14.00 5.29 -2.00
CA LYS A 97 -13.95 5.42 -0.55
C LYS A 97 -13.98 4.02 0.11
N PRO A 98 -13.39 3.85 1.31
CA PRO A 98 -13.59 2.65 2.11
C PRO A 98 -15.07 2.36 2.33
N VAL A 99 -15.43 1.08 2.25
CA VAL A 99 -16.81 0.61 2.42
C VAL A 99 -16.92 -0.34 3.59
N LYS A 100 -18.11 -0.44 4.20
CA LYS A 100 -18.38 -1.40 5.27
C LYS A 100 -19.17 -2.57 4.71
N ILE A 101 -18.73 -3.79 5.03
CA ILE A 101 -19.44 -5.02 4.69
C ILE A 101 -19.52 -5.94 5.92
N GLU A 102 -20.45 -6.88 5.89
CA GLU A 102 -20.36 -8.07 6.72
C GLU A 102 -19.37 -9.05 6.08
N VAL A 103 -18.24 -9.30 6.76
CA VAL A 103 -17.19 -10.20 6.29
C VAL A 103 -17.59 -11.65 6.54
N HIS A 104 -17.45 -12.50 5.53
CA HIS A 104 -17.88 -13.89 5.63
C HIS A 104 -17.01 -14.74 6.57
N SER A 105 -17.68 -15.58 7.36
CA SER A 105 -17.07 -16.61 8.19
C SER A 105 -17.77 -17.96 7.95
N PRO A 106 -17.08 -18.99 7.42
CA PRO A 106 -15.65 -19.04 7.09
C PRO A 106 -15.27 -18.11 5.92
N LYS A 107 -13.98 -17.77 5.85
CA LYS A 107 -13.41 -16.82 4.89
C LYS A 107 -13.84 -17.14 3.45
N ASN A 108 -14.43 -16.15 2.78
CA ASN A 108 -14.84 -16.26 1.38
C ASN A 108 -14.54 -14.95 0.62
N ASN A 109 -13.28 -14.77 0.21
CA ASN A 109 -12.83 -13.56 -0.47
C ASN A 109 -13.68 -13.17 -1.69
N PRO A 110 -14.05 -14.09 -2.62
CA PRO A 110 -14.89 -13.71 -3.75
C PRO A 110 -16.25 -13.12 -3.34
N LYS A 111 -16.83 -13.58 -2.23
CA LYS A 111 -18.12 -13.06 -1.75
C LYS A 111 -17.96 -11.72 -1.02
N ASP A 112 -16.90 -11.56 -0.25
CA ASP A 112 -16.56 -10.26 0.37
C ASP A 112 -16.25 -9.21 -0.71
N PHE A 113 -15.55 -9.59 -1.78
CA PHE A 113 -15.25 -8.70 -2.91
C PHE A 113 -16.52 -8.31 -3.66
N GLU A 114 -17.44 -9.26 -3.86
CA GLU A 114 -18.78 -8.96 -4.40
C GLU A 114 -19.51 -7.93 -3.54
N ASN A 115 -19.57 -8.14 -2.23
CA ASN A 115 -20.22 -7.21 -1.31
C ASN A 115 -19.53 -5.83 -1.30
N ALA A 116 -18.20 -5.79 -1.37
CA ALA A 116 -17.44 -4.54 -1.38
C ALA A 116 -17.65 -3.76 -2.68
N ASN A 117 -17.61 -4.44 -3.84
CA ASN A 117 -17.92 -3.84 -5.13
C ASN A 117 -19.34 -3.27 -5.16
N GLN A 118 -20.32 -4.00 -4.64
CA GLN A 118 -21.71 -3.54 -4.53
C GLN A 118 -21.82 -2.33 -3.60
N ALA A 119 -21.20 -2.38 -2.41
CA ALA A 119 -21.21 -1.28 -1.45
C ALA A 119 -20.51 -0.01 -1.97
N ALA A 120 -19.50 -0.18 -2.82
CA ALA A 120 -18.78 0.90 -3.48
C ALA A 120 -19.51 1.44 -4.73
N GLY A 121 -20.59 0.78 -5.17
CA GLY A 121 -21.32 1.14 -6.38
C GLY A 121 -20.52 0.96 -7.67
N LEU A 122 -19.54 0.05 -7.67
CA LEU A 122 -18.69 -0.20 -8.84
C LEU A 122 -19.48 -0.93 -9.93
N THR A 123 -19.28 -0.51 -11.17
CA THR A 123 -19.86 -1.13 -12.36
C THR A 123 -18.84 -1.14 -13.49
N LYS A 124 -19.21 -1.63 -14.68
CA LYS A 124 -18.36 -1.51 -15.87
C LYS A 124 -18.15 -0.06 -16.33
N ASP A 125 -19.01 0.87 -15.89
CA ASP A 125 -19.04 2.27 -16.32
C ASP A 125 -18.46 3.23 -15.25
N THR A 126 -17.92 2.70 -14.14
CA THR A 126 -17.22 3.47 -13.11
C THR A 126 -15.71 3.55 -13.35
N ASP A 127 -15.02 4.43 -12.62
CA ASP A 127 -13.57 4.46 -12.52
C ASP A 127 -13.13 4.09 -11.08
N PRO A 128 -12.58 2.89 -10.85
CA PRO A 128 -12.18 1.91 -11.86
C PRO A 128 -13.38 1.05 -12.30
N PRO A 129 -13.34 0.46 -13.52
CA PRO A 129 -14.40 -0.41 -13.99
C PRO A 129 -14.25 -1.82 -13.40
N ILE A 130 -15.38 -2.51 -13.19
CA ILE A 130 -15.40 -3.95 -12.87
C ILE A 130 -15.97 -4.77 -14.02
N ILE A 131 -15.31 -5.89 -14.32
CA ILE A 131 -15.74 -6.86 -15.34
C ILE A 131 -16.46 -8.04 -14.70
N ASP A 132 -15.97 -8.48 -13.54
CA ASP A 132 -16.55 -9.55 -12.73
C ASP A 132 -16.87 -9.00 -11.35
N ILE A 133 -18.14 -9.06 -10.95
CA ILE A 133 -18.60 -8.56 -9.66
C ILE A 133 -17.90 -9.23 -8.48
N ARG A 134 -17.40 -10.46 -8.63
CA ARG A 134 -16.71 -11.22 -7.58
C ARG A 134 -15.19 -10.99 -7.55
N ARG A 135 -14.67 -10.10 -8.40
CA ARG A 135 -13.25 -9.74 -8.45
C ARG A 135 -13.09 -8.23 -8.22
N PRO A 136 -11.98 -7.80 -7.61
CA PRO A 136 -11.67 -6.37 -7.57
C PRO A 136 -11.40 -5.88 -9.01
N PRO A 137 -11.51 -4.56 -9.24
CA PRO A 137 -11.00 -3.91 -10.44
C PRO A 137 -9.54 -4.28 -10.74
N ASP A 138 -9.17 -4.33 -12.02
CA ASP A 138 -7.81 -4.67 -12.45
C ASP A 138 -6.77 -3.71 -11.88
N GLY A 139 -5.65 -4.26 -11.38
CA GLY A 139 -4.59 -3.49 -10.71
C GLY A 139 -4.87 -3.16 -9.24
N TYR A 140 -6.03 -3.54 -8.72
CA TYR A 140 -6.42 -3.30 -7.33
C TYR A 140 -6.84 -4.58 -6.61
N THR A 141 -6.89 -4.50 -5.29
CA THR A 141 -7.45 -5.55 -4.45
C THR A 141 -8.20 -4.96 -3.26
N TRP A 142 -9.26 -5.63 -2.84
CA TRP A 142 -9.95 -5.26 -1.62
C TRP A 142 -9.17 -5.79 -0.41
N HIS A 143 -8.64 -4.87 0.39
CA HIS A 143 -7.99 -5.13 1.66
C HIS A 143 -9.00 -5.11 2.81
N HIS A 144 -9.06 -6.20 3.58
CA HIS A 144 -9.82 -6.27 4.84
C HIS A 144 -9.07 -5.50 5.94
N HIS A 145 -9.62 -4.37 6.38
CA HIS A 145 -9.08 -3.58 7.50
C HIS A 145 -9.13 -4.37 8.81
N GLU A 146 -8.27 -4.04 9.77
CA GLU A 146 -8.20 -4.72 11.06
C GLU A 146 -9.43 -4.54 11.96
N ASP A 147 -10.36 -3.65 11.57
CA ASP A 147 -11.63 -3.46 12.30
C ASP A 147 -12.64 -4.58 11.98
N GLY A 148 -12.30 -5.48 11.05
CA GLY A 148 -13.08 -6.67 10.70
C GLY A 148 -14.33 -6.40 9.87
N ARG A 149 -14.58 -5.15 9.44
CA ARG A 149 -15.78 -4.77 8.69
C ARG A 149 -15.55 -3.77 7.56
N THR A 150 -14.40 -3.11 7.54
CA THR A 150 -14.07 -2.12 6.50
C THR A 150 -13.23 -2.77 5.40
N MET A 151 -13.59 -2.48 4.15
CA MET A 151 -12.84 -2.87 2.96
C MET A 151 -12.26 -1.63 2.31
N MET A 152 -10.97 -1.69 1.97
CA MET A 152 -10.26 -0.62 1.27
C MET A 152 -9.79 -1.13 -0.08
N LEU A 153 -10.10 -0.42 -1.17
CA LEU A 153 -9.61 -0.79 -2.49
C LEU A 153 -8.18 -0.25 -2.65
N VAL A 154 -7.18 -1.12 -2.57
CA VAL A 154 -5.75 -0.77 -2.51
C VAL A 154 -5.05 -1.23 -3.77
N ASP A 155 -4.04 -0.47 -4.22
CA ASP A 155 -3.13 -0.88 -5.30
C ASP A 155 -2.57 -2.30 -5.04
N GLU A 156 -2.74 -3.21 -6.01
CA GLU A 156 -2.40 -4.62 -5.84
C GLU A 156 -0.90 -4.84 -5.65
N ASP A 157 -0.06 -4.03 -6.30
CA ASP A 157 1.40 -4.15 -6.24
C ASP A 157 1.91 -3.71 -4.87
N ILE A 158 1.40 -2.59 -4.35
CA ILE A 158 1.67 -2.15 -2.98
C ILE A 158 1.17 -3.19 -1.98
N HIS A 159 -0.09 -3.62 -2.11
CA HIS A 159 -0.65 -4.62 -1.21
C HIS A 159 0.16 -5.92 -1.23
N ARG A 160 0.72 -6.32 -2.38
CA ARG A 160 1.54 -7.53 -2.56
C ARG A 160 2.98 -7.37 -2.05
N GLU A 161 3.62 -6.23 -2.27
CA GLU A 161 5.02 -5.99 -1.90
C GLU A 161 5.18 -5.82 -0.38
N PHE A 162 4.29 -5.03 0.22
CA PHE A 162 4.21 -4.83 1.66
C PHE A 162 3.38 -5.93 2.34
N ARG A 163 2.90 -6.89 1.54
CA ARG A 163 2.52 -8.20 2.02
C ARG A 163 3.74 -9.01 2.46
N HIS A 164 3.39 -9.91 3.33
CA HIS A 164 4.18 -10.97 3.92
C HIS A 164 4.99 -11.77 2.88
N ILE A 165 6.30 -11.94 3.10
CA ILE A 165 7.09 -12.93 2.35
C ILE A 165 6.99 -14.28 3.06
N GLY A 166 6.22 -15.19 2.46
CA GLY A 166 6.62 -16.59 2.33
C GLY A 166 6.32 -17.50 3.51
N GLY A 167 5.07 -17.93 3.57
CA GLY A 167 4.69 -19.26 3.99
C GLY A 167 3.33 -19.54 3.39
N GLN A 168 3.23 -20.44 2.41
CA GLN A 168 2.08 -21.32 2.47
C GLN A 168 2.08 -21.94 3.88
N SER A 169 0.91 -22.02 4.53
CA SER A 169 0.65 -22.45 5.93
C SER A 169 0.68 -21.29 6.95
N LYS A 170 -0.42 -20.84 7.55
CA LYS A 170 -1.40 -21.65 8.31
C LYS A 170 -2.85 -21.28 7.97
N VAL A 171 -3.45 -21.99 7.02
CA VAL A 171 -4.91 -22.25 7.02
C VAL A 171 -5.14 -23.76 6.89
N ASN A 172 -4.36 -24.52 7.66
CA ASN A 172 -4.66 -25.90 8.06
C ASN A 172 -4.05 -26.23 9.43
N GLY A 173 -3.76 -25.20 10.24
CA GLY A 173 -3.44 -25.36 11.65
C GLY A 173 -4.71 -25.18 12.46
N LYS A 174 -5.43 -26.28 12.71
CA LYS A 174 -6.43 -26.36 13.78
C LYS A 174 -5.75 -25.87 15.06
N ASN A 175 -6.30 -24.83 15.68
CA ASN A 175 -6.15 -24.66 17.13
C ASN A 175 -7.39 -25.31 17.77
N LYS A 176 -7.30 -26.64 17.94
CA LYS A 176 -7.88 -27.37 19.05
C LYS A 176 -6.74 -28.18 19.65
#